data_AF-A0A4D7YNL7-F1
#
_entry.id   AF-A0A4D7YNL7-F1
#
_cell.length_a   1.000
_cell.length_b   1.000
_cell.length_c   1.000
_cell.angle_alpha   90.00
_cell.angle_beta   90.00
_cell.angle_gamma   90.00
#
_symmetry.space_group_name_H-M   'P 1'
#
loop_
_entity.id
_entity.type
_entity.pdbx_description
1 polymer ?
#
loop_
_entity_poly.entity_id
_entity_poly.type
_entity_poly.pdbx_seq_one_letter_code
_entity_poly.pdbx_strand_id
1 'polypeptide(L)'
;MTLTNSFIAELIRDANRLDRLDGWQKRRMLERAVTTIRDMRETIGIPSGPGRDSLLDIHTVALSIERGWRSDEEVRNALLQAAAMIRDLHIVLDSKTEISLVKPAG
;
A
#
# COMPACT_ATOMS: atom_id res chain seq x y z
N MET A 1 0.33 -18.81 -9.47
CA MET A 1 0.05 -17.50 -8.84
C MET A 1 1.31 -17.00 -8.18
N THR A 2 1.63 -15.71 -8.28
CA THR A 2 2.77 -15.12 -7.54
C THR A 2 2.38 -14.82 -6.09
N LEU A 3 3.37 -14.70 -5.20
CA LEU A 3 3.15 -14.25 -3.82
C LEU A 3 2.46 -12.88 -3.79
N THR A 4 2.86 -11.98 -4.70
CA THR A 4 2.27 -10.64 -4.87
C THR A 4 0.77 -10.71 -5.24
N ASN A 5 0.40 -11.52 -6.23
CA ASN A 5 -1.01 -11.69 -6.62
C ASN A 5 -1.87 -12.27 -5.49
N SER A 6 -1.27 -13.16 -4.68
CA SER A 6 -1.95 -13.73 -3.51
C SER A 6 -2.19 -12.68 -2.44
N PHE A 7 -1.21 -11.79 -2.20
CA PHE A 7 -1.34 -10.70 -1.24
C PHE A 7 -2.32 -9.61 -1.70
N ILE A 8 -2.35 -9.25 -2.99
CA ILE A 8 -3.37 -8.36 -3.55
C ILE A 8 -4.78 -8.93 -3.30
N ALA A 9 -4.98 -10.23 -3.54
CA ALA A 9 -6.27 -10.88 -3.31
C ALA A 9 -6.65 -10.92 -1.82
N GLU A 10 -5.67 -11.05 -0.92
CA GLU A 10 -5.85 -10.95 0.53
C GLU A 10 -6.36 -9.57 0.93
N LEU A 11 -5.70 -8.49 0.49
CA LEU A 11 -6.11 -7.10 0.76
C LEU A 11 -7.53 -6.80 0.27
N ILE A 12 -7.88 -7.24 -0.95
CA ILE A 12 -9.23 -7.05 -1.50
C ILE A 12 -10.26 -7.85 -0.72
N ARG A 13 -9.94 -9.07 -0.30
CA ARG A 13 -10.84 -9.90 0.49
C ARG A 13 -11.11 -9.28 1.86
N ASP A 14 -10.07 -8.79 2.50
CA ASP A 14 -10.13 -8.16 3.82
C ASP A 14 -10.88 -6.82 3.77
N ALA A 15 -10.69 -6.02 2.72
CA ALA A 15 -11.47 -4.81 2.48
C ALA A 15 -12.98 -5.10 2.36
N ASN A 16 -13.34 -6.25 1.82
CA ASN A 16 -14.74 -6.68 1.67
C ASN A 16 -15.30 -7.44 2.89
N ARG A 17 -14.47 -7.71 3.90
CA ARG A 17 -14.83 -8.49 5.10
C ARG A 17 -14.28 -7.84 6.38
N LEU A 18 -14.28 -6.51 6.43
CA LEU A 18 -13.75 -5.75 7.56
C LEU A 18 -14.43 -6.07 8.89
N ASP A 19 -15.70 -6.47 8.84
CA ASP A 19 -16.49 -6.94 9.97
C ASP A 19 -15.90 -8.20 10.63
N ARG A 20 -15.06 -8.95 9.90
CA ARG A 20 -14.40 -10.16 10.37
C ARG A 20 -12.99 -9.94 10.91
N LEU A 21 -12.53 -8.69 10.89
CA LEU A 21 -11.20 -8.31 11.35
C LEU A 21 -11.31 -7.43 12.59
N ASP A 22 -10.51 -7.73 13.61
CA ASP A 22 -10.32 -6.82 14.73
C ASP A 22 -9.39 -5.65 14.35
N GLY A 23 -9.29 -4.65 15.25
CA GLY A 23 -8.46 -3.46 15.01
C GLY A 23 -6.98 -3.80 14.78
N TRP A 24 -6.46 -4.80 15.50
CA TRP A 24 -5.06 -5.23 15.37
C TRP A 24 -4.81 -5.89 14.01
N GLN A 25 -5.72 -6.76 13.55
CA GLN A 25 -5.65 -7.40 12.24
C GLN A 25 -5.73 -6.37 11.12
N LYS A 26 -6.67 -5.42 11.19
CA LYS A 26 -6.79 -4.31 10.22
C LYS A 26 -5.50 -3.48 10.15
N ARG A 27 -4.95 -3.10 11.31
CA ARG A 27 -3.67 -2.37 11.41
C ARG A 27 -2.54 -3.18 10.79
N ARG A 28 -2.36 -4.43 11.21
CA ARG A 28 -1.26 -5.29 10.77
C ARG A 28 -1.29 -5.53 9.27
N MET A 29 -2.48 -5.65 8.69
CA MET A 29 -2.66 -5.79 7.25
C MET A 29 -2.16 -4.57 6.47
N LEU A 30 -2.54 -3.35 6.91
CA LEU A 30 -2.06 -2.11 6.30
C LEU A 30 -0.57 -1.89 6.51
N GLU A 31 -0.02 -2.18 7.70
CA GLU A 31 1.43 -2.08 7.95
C GLU A 31 2.23 -2.99 7.02
N ARG A 32 1.78 -4.25 6.83
CA ARG A 32 2.40 -5.19 5.89
C ARG A 32 2.33 -4.64 4.46
N ALA A 33 1.20 -4.06 4.06
CA ALA A 33 1.05 -3.46 2.75
C ALA A 33 1.98 -2.26 2.56
N VAL A 34 2.11 -1.39 3.57
CA VAL A 34 3.02 -0.24 3.54
C VAL A 34 4.47 -0.69 3.36
N THR A 35 4.93 -1.69 4.12
CA THR A 35 6.27 -2.24 3.97
C THR A 35 6.48 -2.78 2.56
N THR A 36 5.52 -3.57 2.05
CA THR A 36 5.59 -4.15 0.70
C THR A 36 5.71 -3.07 -0.39
N ILE A 37 4.88 -2.02 -0.32
CA ILE A 37 4.91 -0.91 -1.29
C ILE A 37 6.24 -0.17 -1.22
N ARG A 38 6.77 0.08 -0.01
CA ARG A 38 8.05 0.76 0.16
C ARG A 38 9.19 -0.04 -0.48
N ASP A 39 9.25 -1.33 -0.22
CA ASP A 39 10.31 -2.20 -0.73
C ASP A 39 10.23 -2.33 -2.27
N MET A 40 9.02 -2.40 -2.82
CA MET A 40 8.81 -2.38 -4.28
C MET A 40 9.22 -1.05 -4.91
N ARG A 41 8.87 0.09 -4.29
CA ARG A 41 9.30 1.42 -4.76
C ARG A 41 10.83 1.55 -4.75
N GLU A 42 11.48 1.08 -3.70
CA GLU A 42 12.95 1.07 -3.60
C GLU A 42 13.56 0.21 -4.71
N THR A 43 13.02 -0.98 -4.96
CA THR A 43 13.48 -1.87 -6.03
C THR A 43 13.36 -1.23 -7.42
N ILE A 44 12.30 -0.46 -7.68
CA ILE A 44 12.07 0.24 -8.95
C ILE A 44 12.92 1.51 -9.07
N GLY A 45 13.46 2.03 -7.97
CA GLY A 45 14.18 3.31 -7.93
C GLY A 45 13.28 4.53 -7.78
N ILE A 46 12.06 4.37 -7.25
CA ILE A 46 11.15 5.49 -6.94
C ILE A 46 11.53 6.06 -5.56
N PRO A 47 12.10 7.28 -5.47
CA PRO A 47 12.50 7.85 -4.20
C PRO A 47 11.30 8.32 -3.38
N SER A 48 11.49 8.38 -2.06
CA SER A 48 10.59 9.15 -1.19
C SER A 48 10.85 10.64 -1.44
N GLY A 49 9.87 11.35 -1.97
CA GLY A 49 9.99 12.78 -2.32
C GLY A 49 9.31 13.70 -1.30
N PRO A 50 9.71 14.99 -1.25
CA PRO A 50 8.98 15.99 -0.47
C PRO A 50 7.60 16.23 -1.12
N GLY A 51 6.51 15.97 -0.38
CA GLY A 51 5.15 16.16 -0.86
C GLY A 51 4.13 15.25 -0.16
N ARG A 52 2.87 15.32 -0.62
CA ARG A 52 1.83 14.37 -0.20
C ARG A 52 2.13 13.00 -0.81
N ASP A 53 2.51 12.04 0.02
CA ASP A 53 2.69 10.65 -0.39
C ASP A 53 1.49 9.81 0.08
N SER A 54 0.78 9.21 -0.88
CA SER A 54 -0.33 8.30 -0.57
C SER A 54 0.09 7.12 0.31
N LEU A 55 1.35 6.70 0.26
CA LEU A 55 1.87 5.66 1.17
C LEU A 55 1.88 6.13 2.63
N LEU A 56 2.20 7.40 2.87
CA LEU A 56 2.16 8.02 4.20
C LEU A 56 0.72 8.18 4.69
N ASP A 57 -0.20 8.53 3.80
CA ASP A 57 -1.64 8.59 4.11
C ASP A 57 -2.15 7.21 4.58
N ILE A 58 -1.79 6.13 3.86
CA ILE A 58 -2.13 4.74 4.25
C ILE A 58 -1.51 4.38 5.60
N HIS A 59 -0.24 4.71 5.84
CA HIS A 59 0.42 4.44 7.11
C HIS A 59 -0.24 5.21 8.27
N THR A 60 -0.69 6.45 8.03
CA THR A 60 -1.41 7.26 9.00
C THR A 60 -2.77 6.65 9.36
N VAL A 61 -3.48 6.08 8.38
CA VAL A 61 -4.70 5.30 8.65
C VAL A 61 -4.36 4.13 9.56
N ALA A 62 -3.34 3.32 9.22
CA ALA A 62 -2.94 2.15 9.99
C ALA A 62 -2.67 2.46 11.48
N LEU A 63 -1.88 3.51 11.76
CA LEU A 63 -1.54 3.94 13.12
C LEU A 63 -2.74 4.45 13.94
N SER A 64 -3.84 4.78 13.28
CA SER A 64 -5.03 5.37 13.90
C SER A 64 -6.14 4.34 14.17
N ILE A 65 -6.04 3.12 13.62
CA ILE A 65 -7.10 2.10 13.68
C ILE A 65 -7.40 1.68 15.12
N GLU A 66 -6.38 1.28 15.87
CA GLU A 66 -6.56 0.80 17.26
C GLU A 66 -7.00 1.92 18.22
N ARG A 67 -6.87 3.19 17.80
CA ARG A 67 -7.36 4.35 18.55
C ARG A 67 -8.85 4.62 18.32
N GLY A 68 -9.49 3.88 17.40
CA GLY A 68 -10.88 4.11 17.01
C GLY A 68 -11.11 5.42 16.25
N TRP A 69 -10.04 6.00 15.68
CA TRP A 69 -10.11 7.30 14.97
C TRP A 69 -10.46 7.18 13.49
N ARG A 70 -10.68 5.96 13.00
CA ARG A 70 -10.97 5.67 11.60
C ARG A 70 -12.28 4.93 11.46
N SER A 71 -13.09 5.33 10.49
CA SER A 71 -14.28 4.59 10.09
C SER A 71 -13.90 3.33 9.31
N ASP A 72 -14.81 2.34 9.27
CA ASP A 72 -14.60 1.15 8.44
C ASP A 72 -14.48 1.52 6.95
N GLU A 73 -15.13 2.60 6.49
CA GLU A 73 -14.97 3.10 5.12
C GLU A 73 -13.54 3.61 4.85
N GLU A 74 -12.95 4.36 5.78
CA GLU A 74 -11.56 4.83 5.65
C GLU A 74 -10.58 3.65 5.61
N VAL A 75 -10.76 2.65 6.47
CA VAL A 75 -9.92 1.44 6.48
C VAL A 75 -10.09 0.64 5.20
N ARG A 76 -11.33 0.48 4.72
CA ARG A 76 -11.65 -0.20 3.46
C ARG A 76 -10.94 0.46 2.29
N ASN A 77 -11.06 1.78 2.20
CA ASN A 77 -10.46 2.56 1.12
C ASN A 77 -8.93 2.47 1.16
N ALA A 78 -8.33 2.50 2.36
CA ALA A 78 -6.88 2.30 2.51
C ALA A 78 -6.41 0.91 2.05
N LEU A 79 -7.15 -0.16 2.36
CA LEU A 79 -6.83 -1.52 1.90
C LEU A 79 -6.91 -1.64 0.38
N LEU A 80 -7.96 -1.09 -0.23
CA LEU A 80 -8.13 -1.10 -1.69
C LEU A 80 -7.07 -0.25 -2.39
N GLN A 81 -6.73 0.90 -1.83
CA GLN A 81 -5.66 1.77 -2.36
C GLN A 81 -4.31 1.06 -2.28
N ALA A 82 -4.00 0.42 -1.16
CA ALA A 82 -2.78 -0.37 -1.02
C ALA A 82 -2.71 -1.52 -2.04
N ALA A 83 -3.83 -2.24 -2.25
CA ALA A 83 -3.91 -3.29 -3.25
C ALA A 83 -3.67 -2.78 -4.68
N ALA A 84 -4.23 -1.62 -5.02
CA ALA A 84 -4.01 -0.96 -6.32
C ALA A 84 -2.53 -0.56 -6.50
N MET A 85 -1.91 0.06 -5.48
CA MET A 85 -0.50 0.45 -5.54
C MET A 85 0.43 -0.75 -5.71
N ILE A 86 0.19 -1.86 -4.99
CA ILE A 86 0.98 -3.08 -5.14
C ILE A 86 0.81 -3.65 -6.55
N ARG A 87 -0.41 -3.65 -7.10
CA ARG A 87 -0.67 -4.09 -8.48
C ARG A 87 0.12 -3.27 -9.48
N ASP A 88 0.06 -1.94 -9.38
CA ASP A 88 0.73 -1.04 -10.32
C ASP A 88 2.26 -1.24 -10.28
N LEU A 89 2.84 -1.30 -9.07
CA LEU A 89 4.27 -1.57 -8.90
C LEU A 89 4.65 -2.98 -9.37
N HIS A 90 3.76 -3.97 -9.19
CA HIS A 90 4.00 -5.33 -9.67
C HIS A 90 4.07 -5.38 -11.20
N ILE A 91 3.19 -4.65 -11.88
CA ILE A 91 3.21 -4.54 -13.34
C ILE A 91 4.53 -3.92 -13.81
N VAL A 92 4.99 -2.84 -13.18
CA VAL A 92 6.27 -2.18 -13.51
C VAL A 92 7.46 -3.13 -13.35
N LEU A 93 7.49 -3.91 -12.25
CA LEU A 93 8.53 -4.90 -12.01
C LEU A 93 8.47 -6.06 -13.01
N ASP A 94 7.28 -6.58 -13.30
CA ASP A 94 7.07 -7.70 -14.22
C ASP A 94 7.40 -7.31 -15.67
N SER A 95 7.10 -6.07 -16.08
CA SER A 95 7.46 -5.52 -17.38
C SER A 95 8.95 -5.14 -17.50
N LYS A 96 9.74 -5.27 -16.42
CA LYS A 96 11.14 -4.85 -16.33
C LYS A 96 11.36 -3.38 -16.70
N THR A 97 10.41 -2.53 -16.34
CA THR A 97 10.48 -1.09 -16.61
C THR A 97 11.34 -0.41 -15.54
N GLU A 98 12.40 0.27 -15.96
CA GLU A 98 13.25 1.08 -15.08
C GLU A 98 12.82 2.55 -15.12
N ILE A 99 12.72 3.21 -13.96
CA ILE A 99 12.36 4.62 -13.84
C ILE A 99 13.60 5.39 -13.35
N SER A 100 14.11 6.29 -14.20
CA SER A 100 15.20 7.21 -13.85
C SER A 100 14.70 8.65 -13.80
N LEU A 101 14.85 9.32 -12.65
CA LEU A 101 14.57 10.75 -12.53
C LEU A 101 15.79 11.56 -12.99
N VAL A 102 15.65 12.29 -14.09
CA VAL A 102 16.71 13.18 -14.59
C VAL A 102 16.54 14.57 -13.98
N LYS A 103 17.62 15.12 -13.41
CA LYS A 103 17.61 16.52 -12.95
C LYS A 103 17.48 17.44 -14.17
N PRO A 104 16.54 18.40 -14.20
CA PRO A 104 16.46 19.33 -15.32
C PRO A 104 17.77 20.14 -15.40
N ALA A 105 18.28 20.33 -16.62
CA ALA A 105 19.39 21.23 -16.86
C ALA A 105 18.93 22.64 -16.48
N GLY A 106 19.58 23.23 -15.48
CA GLY A 106 19.34 24.60 -15.04
C GLY A 106 19.83 25.63 -16.06
#